data_AF-A0A959JQU7-F1
#
_entry.id   AF-A0A959JQU7-F1
#
_cell.length_a   1.000
_cell.length_b   1.000
_cell.length_c   1.000
_cell.angle_alpha   90.00
_cell.angle_beta   90.00
_cell.angle_gamma   90.00
#
_symmetry.space_group_name_H-M   'P 1'
#
loop_
_entity.id
_entity.type
_entity.pdbx_description
1 polymer ?
#
loop_
_entity_poly.entity_id
_entity_poly.type
_entity_poly.pdbx_seq_one_letter_code
_entity_poly.pdbx_strand_id
1 'polypeptide(L)'
;MMYKISIPTIILSLLAIISCNSQDLPKEPTKSNQSNEIVDKLLSSTVAAKAEPHRYGGWYCPDNFGFVPVDIQKLEEVPAIADRLPTEQELKDHKSLIKVDTEKYPDARALPMDLPRVAQVFTNSNGMNELVIVIQAIVVEKDTVVGYRFVNGGNGSARIGDVTFLSENEVKALGSQPFFYRKSGLKASKEDIWNAMTKTDYFQSLGTKFDQKEFFSSNWTAGSETELWLNTKGEKAKGYVGTFWGNTYLQIDYNFDGFHYSEKLLIMENHENGTTELFFAAGPFPKDFKKQNAKWSKWFKSVEKGSSK
;
A
#
# COMPACT_ATOMS: atom_id res chain seq x y z
N MET A 1 -0.59 -65.96 4.56
CA MET A 1 -0.67 -66.72 3.28
C MET A 1 -2.07 -67.28 3.17
N MET A 2 -2.94 -66.64 2.38
CA MET A 2 -4.13 -67.25 1.79
C MET A 2 -4.73 -66.23 0.81
N TYR A 3 -4.53 -66.52 -0.47
CA TYR A 3 -5.13 -65.84 -1.61
C TYR A 3 -6.61 -66.22 -1.71
N LYS A 4 -7.47 -65.25 -2.04
CA LYS A 4 -8.67 -65.52 -2.84
C LYS A 4 -8.87 -64.38 -3.83
N ILE A 5 -8.70 -64.73 -5.10
CA ILE A 5 -9.09 -63.99 -6.29
C ILE A 5 -10.46 -64.55 -6.69
N SER A 6 -11.42 -63.68 -7.05
CA SER A 6 -12.44 -63.97 -8.05
C SER A 6 -12.94 -62.66 -8.67
N ILE A 7 -12.95 -62.65 -10.00
CA ILE A 7 -13.21 -61.55 -10.94
C ILE A 7 -14.72 -61.57 -11.34
N PRO A 8 -15.20 -60.77 -12.33
CA PRO A 8 -16.08 -59.62 -12.18
C PRO A 8 -17.54 -59.90 -12.62
N THR A 9 -18.45 -58.97 -12.33
CA THR A 9 -19.75 -58.93 -13.04
C THR A 9 -20.00 -57.53 -13.56
N ILE A 10 -19.86 -57.39 -14.88
CA ILE A 10 -20.37 -56.31 -15.69
C ILE A 10 -21.89 -56.52 -15.79
N ILE A 11 -22.69 -55.55 -15.36
CA ILE A 11 -24.09 -55.42 -15.80
C ILE A 11 -24.27 -54.01 -16.36
N LEU A 12 -24.45 -54.02 -17.68
CA LEU A 12 -24.86 -52.95 -18.57
C LEU A 12 -26.36 -52.67 -18.40
N SER A 13 -26.78 -51.46 -18.79
CA SER A 13 -28.17 -50.99 -19.04
C SER A 13 -28.90 -50.40 -17.81
N LEU A 14 -29.68 -49.32 -17.87
CA LEU A 14 -30.38 -48.66 -18.97
C LEU A 14 -30.63 -47.18 -18.59
N LEU A 15 -30.59 -46.30 -19.60
CA LEU A 15 -31.06 -44.92 -19.53
C LEU A 15 -32.58 -44.89 -19.30
N ALA A 16 -33.04 -44.06 -18.34
CA ALA A 16 -34.40 -43.55 -18.33
C ALA A 16 -34.35 -42.04 -18.01
N ILE A 17 -34.77 -41.28 -19.02
CA ILE A 17 -34.90 -39.83 -19.02
C ILE A 17 -36.23 -39.53 -18.34
N ILE A 18 -36.23 -38.80 -17.22
CA ILE A 18 -37.43 -38.10 -16.74
C ILE A 18 -37.05 -36.64 -16.52
N SER A 19 -37.54 -35.85 -17.46
CA SER A 19 -37.70 -34.40 -17.42
C SER A 19 -38.56 -34.02 -16.21
N CYS A 20 -38.01 -33.19 -15.33
CA CYS A 20 -38.81 -32.27 -14.52
C CYS A 20 -38.32 -30.85 -14.81
N ASN A 21 -39.12 -30.22 -15.65
CA ASN A 21 -39.30 -28.81 -15.91
C ASN A 21 -39.32 -28.00 -14.60
N SER A 22 -38.28 -27.21 -14.35
CA SER A 22 -38.30 -26.09 -13.41
C SER A 22 -38.03 -24.84 -14.23
N GLN A 23 -39.03 -23.98 -14.27
CA GLN A 23 -39.02 -22.70 -14.97
C GLN A 23 -37.84 -21.85 -14.52
N ASP A 24 -37.08 -21.35 -15.48
CA ASP A 24 -36.02 -20.37 -15.27
C ASP A 24 -36.63 -19.11 -14.66
N LEU A 25 -36.31 -18.85 -13.40
CA LEU A 25 -36.32 -17.49 -12.87
C LEU A 25 -35.12 -16.75 -13.47
N PRO A 26 -35.27 -15.49 -13.92
CA PRO A 26 -34.16 -14.75 -14.51
C PRO A 26 -33.04 -14.62 -13.48
N LYS A 27 -31.88 -15.22 -13.76
CA LYS A 27 -30.64 -14.88 -13.06
C LYS A 27 -30.34 -13.42 -13.37
N GLU A 28 -30.27 -12.58 -12.33
CA GLU A 28 -29.65 -11.27 -12.46
C GLU A 28 -28.25 -11.41 -13.08
N PRO A 29 -27.88 -10.55 -14.04
CA PRO A 29 -26.58 -10.61 -14.66
C PRO A 29 -25.51 -10.32 -13.60
N THR A 30 -24.65 -11.31 -13.37
CA THR A 30 -23.45 -11.19 -12.54
C THR A 30 -22.53 -10.14 -13.18
N LYS A 31 -22.37 -8.98 -12.52
CA LYS A 31 -21.62 -7.81 -13.02
C LYS A 31 -20.10 -8.02 -13.20
N SER A 32 -19.53 -9.15 -12.75
CA SER A 32 -18.08 -9.34 -12.68
C SER A 32 -17.37 -9.54 -14.03
N ASN A 33 -18.10 -9.93 -15.10
CA ASN A 33 -17.48 -10.16 -16.41
C ASN A 33 -17.45 -8.91 -17.32
N GLN A 34 -18.32 -7.92 -17.09
CA GLN A 34 -18.34 -6.68 -17.89
C GLN A 34 -17.33 -5.64 -17.40
N SER A 35 -17.02 -5.61 -16.10
CA SER A 35 -16.05 -4.67 -15.50
C SER A 35 -14.63 -4.87 -16.04
N ASN A 36 -14.19 -6.14 -16.16
CA ASN A 36 -12.87 -6.49 -16.68
C ASN A 36 -12.72 -6.14 -18.17
N GLU A 37 -13.75 -6.37 -18.98
CA GLU A 37 -13.73 -6.07 -20.42
C GLU A 37 -13.64 -4.56 -20.72
N ILE A 38 -14.27 -3.71 -19.88
CA ILE A 38 -14.19 -2.25 -19.99
C ILE A 38 -12.79 -1.75 -19.62
N VAL A 39 -12.19 -2.29 -18.56
CA VAL A 39 -10.81 -1.94 -18.14
C VAL A 39 -9.81 -2.36 -19.22
N ASP A 40 -9.91 -3.58 -19.75
CA ASP A 40 -9.04 -4.09 -20.81
C ASP A 40 -9.16 -3.25 -22.09
N LYS A 41 -10.37 -2.83 -22.44
CA LYS A 41 -10.61 -1.93 -23.57
C LYS A 41 -10.01 -0.53 -23.34
N LEU A 42 -10.11 0.04 -22.14
CA LEU A 42 -9.50 1.33 -21.80
C LEU A 42 -7.97 1.26 -21.86
N LEU A 43 -7.36 0.22 -21.30
CA LEU A 43 -5.91 -0.02 -21.34
C LEU A 43 -5.40 -0.19 -22.77
N SER A 44 -6.19 -0.78 -23.66
CA SER A 44 -5.83 -0.93 -25.09
C SER A 44 -5.87 0.39 -25.88
N SER A 45 -6.55 1.42 -25.38
CA SER A 45 -6.78 2.70 -26.08
C SER A 45 -5.83 3.84 -25.66
N THR A 46 -5.07 3.66 -24.59
CA THR A 46 -4.13 4.67 -24.08
C THR A 46 -2.78 4.57 -24.76
N VAL A 47 -2.50 5.49 -25.69
CA VAL A 47 -1.16 5.68 -26.27
C VAL A 47 -0.27 6.35 -25.22
N ALA A 48 0.83 5.67 -24.88
CA ALA A 48 1.89 6.17 -23.99
C ALA A 48 2.65 7.34 -24.64
N ALA A 49 2.07 8.53 -24.61
CA ALA A 49 2.84 9.76 -24.76
C ALA A 49 3.39 10.15 -23.38
N LYS A 50 4.62 10.69 -23.34
CA LYS A 50 5.26 11.20 -22.12
C LYS A 50 4.44 12.37 -21.56
N ALA A 51 3.45 12.05 -20.74
CA ALA A 51 2.41 12.97 -20.35
C ALA A 51 2.78 13.63 -19.02
N GLU A 52 2.63 14.96 -18.97
CA GLU A 52 2.69 15.78 -17.73
C GLU A 52 1.99 15.06 -16.56
N PRO A 53 2.46 15.19 -15.30
CA PRO A 53 1.76 14.63 -14.15
C PRO A 53 0.28 15.02 -14.16
N HIS A 54 -0.63 14.07 -13.89
CA HIS A 54 -2.05 14.40 -13.87
C HIS A 54 -2.33 15.34 -12.68
N ARG A 55 -3.32 16.21 -12.84
CA ARG A 55 -3.63 17.27 -11.84
C ARG A 55 -4.60 16.81 -10.75
N TYR A 56 -5.16 15.62 -10.90
CA TYR A 56 -6.13 15.04 -9.99
C TYR A 56 -5.40 14.31 -8.86
N GLY A 57 -5.79 14.46 -7.59
CA GLY A 57 -5.10 13.80 -6.47
C GLY A 57 -3.88 14.55 -5.90
N GLY A 58 -3.63 15.80 -6.35
CA GLY A 58 -2.65 16.71 -5.76
C GLY A 58 -3.09 17.36 -4.44
N TRP A 59 -3.89 16.67 -3.63
CA TRP A 59 -4.19 17.14 -2.28
C TRP A 59 -3.00 16.78 -1.38
N TYR A 60 -2.47 17.77 -0.65
CA TYR A 60 -1.49 17.68 0.45
C TYR A 60 -0.99 16.23 0.71
N CYS A 61 0.04 15.81 -0.03
CA CYS A 61 0.51 14.43 0.00
C CYS A 61 1.89 14.30 0.66
N PRO A 62 2.02 14.47 1.99
CA PRO A 62 2.90 13.62 2.75
C PRO A 62 2.02 12.54 3.31
N ASP A 63 1.99 11.37 2.68
CA ASP A 63 1.44 10.14 3.26
C ASP A 63 0.26 10.37 4.21
N ASN A 64 -0.89 10.76 3.63
CA ASN A 64 -2.11 11.11 4.36
C ASN A 64 -2.38 10.05 5.46
N PHE A 65 -2.21 10.47 6.71
CA PHE A 65 -1.78 9.61 7.84
C PHE A 65 -2.76 8.52 8.29
N GLY A 66 -3.99 8.55 7.78
CA GLY A 66 -4.96 7.47 7.97
C GLY A 66 -4.78 6.28 7.02
N PHE A 67 -3.95 6.39 5.97
CA PHE A 67 -3.61 5.24 5.13
C PHE A 67 -2.51 4.39 5.78
N VAL A 68 -2.89 3.62 6.80
CA VAL A 68 -2.00 2.69 7.51
C VAL A 68 -1.56 1.50 6.63
N PRO A 69 -0.48 0.78 6.97
CA PRO A 69 -0.12 -0.45 6.26
C PRO A 69 -1.24 -1.50 6.30
N VAL A 70 -1.33 -2.31 5.25
CA VAL A 70 -2.37 -3.34 5.09
C VAL A 70 -1.73 -4.68 4.72
N ASP A 71 -2.15 -5.74 5.41
CA ASP A 71 -1.87 -7.10 4.95
C ASP A 71 -2.79 -7.42 3.76
N ILE A 72 -2.22 -7.84 2.63
CA ILE A 72 -2.97 -8.21 1.42
C ILE A 72 -4.06 -9.24 1.69
N GLN A 73 -3.90 -10.13 2.67
CA GLN A 73 -4.97 -11.08 3.03
C GLN A 73 -6.20 -10.43 3.67
N LYS A 74 -6.11 -9.15 4.03
CA LYS A 74 -7.20 -8.33 4.57
C LYS A 74 -7.70 -7.31 3.56
N LEU A 75 -7.53 -7.59 2.26
CA LEU A 75 -7.96 -6.70 1.18
C LEU A 75 -9.42 -6.26 1.33
N GLU A 76 -10.32 -7.16 1.71
CA GLU A 76 -11.75 -6.89 1.91
C GLU A 76 -12.05 -5.91 3.07
N GLU A 77 -11.10 -5.70 3.98
CA GLU A 77 -11.21 -4.72 5.07
C GLU A 77 -10.84 -3.30 4.60
N VAL A 78 -10.28 -3.16 3.39
CA VAL A 78 -9.83 -1.86 2.86
C VAL A 78 -11.02 -1.07 2.33
N PRO A 79 -11.29 0.13 2.88
CA PRO A 79 -12.33 0.99 2.34
C PRO A 79 -12.00 1.41 0.90
N ALA A 80 -12.99 1.31 0.02
CA ALA A 80 -12.91 1.76 -1.36
C ALA A 80 -14.22 2.46 -1.77
N ILE A 81 -14.08 3.39 -2.70
CA ILE A 81 -15.20 4.13 -3.30
C ILE A 81 -15.39 3.62 -4.73
N ALA A 82 -16.29 2.65 -4.87
CA ALA A 82 -16.69 2.10 -6.17
C ALA A 82 -17.93 2.83 -6.72
N ASP A 83 -18.02 2.92 -8.06
CA ASP A 83 -19.19 3.34 -8.82
C ASP A 83 -19.77 4.74 -8.52
N ARG A 84 -19.09 5.58 -7.73
CA ARG A 84 -19.46 6.98 -7.47
C ARG A 84 -18.26 7.86 -7.13
N LEU A 85 -18.46 9.18 -7.13
CA LEU A 85 -17.49 10.12 -6.59
C LEU A 85 -17.51 10.11 -5.04
N PRO A 86 -16.37 10.38 -4.39
CA PRO A 86 -16.29 10.41 -2.93
C PRO A 86 -16.93 11.66 -2.35
N THR A 87 -17.41 11.55 -1.11
CA THR A 87 -17.86 12.67 -0.29
C THR A 87 -16.68 13.33 0.44
N GLU A 88 -16.86 14.56 0.92
CA GLU A 88 -15.83 15.23 1.74
C GLU A 88 -15.47 14.47 3.01
N GLN A 89 -16.44 13.84 3.66
CA GLN A 89 -16.19 13.06 4.87
C GLN A 89 -15.32 11.83 4.55
N GLU A 90 -15.49 11.20 3.40
CA GLU A 90 -14.67 10.05 2.99
C GLU A 90 -13.23 10.42 2.69
N LEU A 91 -12.99 11.64 2.21
CA LEU A 91 -11.64 12.20 2.09
C LEU A 91 -11.03 12.43 3.47
N LYS A 92 -11.78 13.01 4.42
CA LYS A 92 -11.35 13.25 5.81
C LYS A 92 -11.11 11.94 6.59
N ASP A 93 -11.89 10.91 6.29
CA ASP A 93 -11.80 9.58 6.90
C ASP A 93 -10.73 8.69 6.23
N HIS A 94 -9.97 9.21 5.26
CA HIS A 94 -8.94 8.46 4.53
C HIS A 94 -9.46 7.22 3.80
N LYS A 95 -10.68 7.31 3.25
CA LYS A 95 -11.29 6.28 2.37
C LYS A 95 -11.08 6.58 0.89
N SER A 96 -10.67 7.81 0.59
CA SER A 96 -10.42 8.34 -0.75
C SER A 96 -9.40 9.48 -0.67
N LEU A 97 -8.74 9.79 -1.78
CA LEU A 97 -7.81 10.92 -1.89
C LEU A 97 -8.16 11.90 -3.02
N ILE A 98 -8.98 11.49 -4.00
CA ILE A 98 -9.27 12.34 -5.16
C ILE A 98 -10.63 12.99 -5.00
N LYS A 99 -10.64 14.31 -4.75
CA LYS A 99 -11.83 15.16 -4.86
C LYS A 99 -11.86 15.80 -6.25
N VAL A 100 -13.00 15.73 -6.92
CA VAL A 100 -13.23 16.47 -8.17
C VAL A 100 -14.18 17.63 -7.88
N ASP A 101 -13.83 18.81 -8.39
CA ASP A 101 -14.74 19.95 -8.44
C ASP A 101 -15.76 19.71 -9.56
N THR A 102 -16.97 19.30 -9.20
CA THR A 102 -18.03 18.97 -10.16
C THR A 102 -18.69 20.21 -10.78
N GLU A 103 -18.51 21.40 -10.22
CA GLU A 103 -18.95 22.64 -10.88
C GLU A 103 -18.03 22.95 -12.05
N LYS A 104 -16.73 22.75 -11.86
CA LYS A 104 -15.72 22.92 -12.91
C LYS A 104 -15.70 21.76 -13.92
N TYR A 105 -15.94 20.54 -13.45
CA TYR A 105 -15.89 19.31 -14.25
C TYR A 105 -17.21 18.53 -14.13
N PRO A 106 -18.30 18.99 -14.78
CA PRO A 106 -19.63 18.41 -14.60
C PRO A 106 -19.75 16.97 -15.11
N ASP A 107 -18.92 16.57 -16.07
CA ASP A 107 -18.91 15.20 -16.63
C ASP A 107 -18.05 14.22 -15.84
N ALA A 108 -17.45 14.66 -14.72
CA ALA A 108 -16.65 13.80 -13.87
C ALA A 108 -17.51 12.68 -13.28
N ARG A 109 -17.01 11.45 -13.35
CA ARG A 109 -17.73 10.26 -12.89
C ARG A 109 -16.78 9.18 -12.40
N ALA A 110 -17.31 8.23 -11.63
CA ALA A 110 -16.57 7.02 -11.34
C ALA A 110 -16.39 6.17 -12.60
N LEU A 111 -15.25 5.49 -12.67
CA LEU A 111 -15.06 4.37 -13.58
C LEU A 111 -15.64 3.12 -12.91
N PRO A 112 -16.65 2.45 -13.51
CA PRO A 112 -17.18 1.23 -12.94
C PRO A 112 -16.13 0.11 -12.92
N MET A 113 -15.80 -0.39 -11.74
CA MET A 113 -14.88 -1.51 -11.54
C MET A 113 -14.99 -2.08 -10.12
N ASP A 114 -14.61 -3.33 -9.96
CA ASP A 114 -14.57 -4.00 -8.66
C ASP A 114 -13.39 -3.45 -7.85
N LEU A 115 -13.68 -2.88 -6.67
CA LEU A 115 -12.72 -2.30 -5.74
C LEU A 115 -12.98 -2.80 -4.32
N PRO A 116 -11.95 -2.91 -3.46
CA PRO A 116 -10.53 -2.61 -3.72
C PRO A 116 -9.83 -3.64 -4.62
N ARG A 117 -8.80 -3.21 -5.38
CA ARG A 117 -8.05 -4.09 -6.29
C ARG A 117 -6.54 -3.93 -6.14
N VAL A 118 -5.82 -5.04 -6.09
CA VAL A 118 -4.35 -5.03 -5.98
C VAL A 118 -3.71 -4.75 -7.33
N ALA A 119 -2.71 -3.88 -7.34
CA ALA A 119 -1.96 -3.51 -8.53
C ALA A 119 -0.51 -3.16 -8.21
N GLN A 120 0.28 -2.88 -9.24
CA GLN A 120 1.61 -2.31 -9.14
C GLN A 120 1.68 -0.95 -9.83
N VAL A 121 2.48 -0.06 -9.26
CA VAL A 121 2.85 1.24 -9.87
C VAL A 121 4.37 1.35 -9.91
N PHE A 122 4.91 1.86 -11.01
CA PHE A 122 6.34 2.13 -11.10
C PHE A 122 6.67 3.48 -10.46
N THR A 123 7.49 3.47 -9.42
CA THR A 123 7.92 4.67 -8.74
C THR A 123 9.29 5.10 -9.25
N ASN A 124 9.35 6.24 -9.94
CA ASN A 124 10.61 6.77 -10.50
C ASN A 124 11.65 7.12 -9.43
N SER A 125 11.20 7.57 -8.24
CA SER A 125 12.13 8.01 -7.18
C SER A 125 12.96 6.86 -6.64
N ASN A 126 12.40 5.65 -6.50
CA ASN A 126 13.10 4.47 -6.00
C ASN A 126 13.42 3.42 -7.09
N GLY A 127 12.90 3.60 -8.31
CA GLY A 127 13.13 2.72 -9.46
C GLY A 127 12.48 1.34 -9.31
N MET A 128 11.40 1.24 -8.54
CA MET A 128 10.75 -0.04 -8.20
C MET A 128 9.26 -0.06 -8.58
N ASN A 129 8.76 -1.25 -8.87
CA ASN A 129 7.33 -1.51 -8.93
C ASN A 129 6.82 -1.75 -7.51
N GLU A 130 6.04 -0.81 -7.00
CA GLU A 130 5.48 -0.88 -5.65
C GLU A 130 4.08 -1.48 -5.69
N LEU A 131 3.79 -2.35 -4.72
CA LEU A 131 2.48 -2.94 -4.56
C LEU A 131 1.51 -1.93 -3.95
N VAL A 132 0.37 -1.75 -4.60
CA VAL A 132 -0.67 -0.81 -4.18
C VAL A 132 -2.04 -1.49 -4.16
N ILE A 133 -2.96 -0.86 -3.45
CA ILE A 133 -4.38 -1.21 -3.44
C ILE A 133 -5.12 -0.02 -4.03
N VAL A 134 -5.68 -0.20 -5.22
CA VAL A 134 -6.56 0.77 -5.86
C VAL A 134 -7.88 0.79 -5.10
N ILE A 135 -8.29 1.98 -4.66
CA ILE A 135 -9.46 2.23 -3.81
C ILE A 135 -10.46 3.19 -4.43
N GLN A 136 -10.09 3.81 -5.55
CA GLN A 136 -10.93 4.77 -6.26
C GLN A 136 -10.52 4.77 -7.74
N ALA A 137 -11.48 4.89 -8.65
CA ALA A 137 -11.21 5.11 -10.07
C ALA A 137 -12.22 6.10 -10.66
N ILE A 138 -11.73 7.11 -11.36
CA ILE A 138 -12.55 8.19 -11.92
C ILE A 138 -12.18 8.49 -13.36
N VAL A 139 -13.16 9.00 -14.10
CA VAL A 139 -12.99 9.61 -15.41
C VAL A 139 -13.27 11.10 -15.24
N VAL A 140 -12.32 11.94 -15.63
CA VAL A 140 -12.47 13.40 -15.63
C VAL A 140 -11.91 13.94 -16.93
N GLU A 141 -12.74 14.65 -17.69
CA GLU A 141 -12.43 15.07 -19.06
C GLU A 141 -12.01 13.87 -19.94
N LYS A 142 -10.72 13.81 -20.32
CA LYS A 142 -10.13 12.73 -21.12
C LYS A 142 -9.20 11.82 -20.31
N ASP A 143 -8.99 12.12 -19.04
CA ASP A 143 -8.14 11.34 -18.16
C ASP A 143 -8.96 10.27 -17.42
N THR A 144 -8.36 9.10 -17.25
CA THR A 144 -8.82 8.08 -16.32
C THR A 144 -7.77 7.91 -15.25
N VAL A 145 -8.12 8.25 -14.02
CA VAL A 145 -7.21 8.32 -12.87
C VAL A 145 -7.68 7.36 -11.79
N VAL A 146 -6.73 6.66 -11.20
CA VAL A 146 -6.96 5.81 -10.04
C VAL A 146 -6.33 6.45 -8.80
N GLY A 147 -7.05 6.37 -7.70
CA GLY A 147 -6.54 6.64 -6.37
C GLY A 147 -6.20 5.32 -5.68
N TYR A 148 -5.02 5.24 -5.09
CA TYR A 148 -4.54 4.03 -4.44
C TYR A 148 -3.86 4.35 -3.11
N ARG A 149 -3.76 3.31 -2.28
CA ARG A 149 -2.90 3.30 -1.09
C ARG A 149 -1.74 2.34 -1.30
N PHE A 150 -0.58 2.66 -0.77
CA PHE A 150 0.51 1.69 -0.72
C PHE A 150 0.24 0.66 0.37
N VAL A 151 0.67 -0.58 0.15
CA VAL A 151 0.51 -1.66 1.14
C VAL A 151 1.32 -1.39 2.41
N ASN A 152 2.43 -0.67 2.30
CA ASN A 152 3.28 -0.24 3.40
C ASN A 152 2.83 1.09 4.05
N GLY A 153 1.65 1.58 3.69
CA GLY A 153 1.08 2.84 4.17
C GLY A 153 1.43 4.04 3.29
N GLY A 154 0.62 5.10 3.39
CA GLY A 154 0.64 6.22 2.46
C GLY A 154 -0.31 6.00 1.27
N ASN A 155 -0.37 6.98 0.37
CA ASN A 155 -1.26 6.95 -0.78
C ASN A 155 -0.66 7.64 -1.99
N GLY A 156 -1.31 7.45 -3.12
CA GLY A 156 -0.95 8.11 -4.36
C GLY A 156 -2.07 8.00 -5.38
N SER A 157 -1.83 8.62 -6.53
CA SER A 157 -2.71 8.52 -7.68
C SER A 157 -1.88 8.41 -8.93
N ALA A 158 -2.44 7.74 -9.93
CA ALA A 158 -1.82 7.52 -11.22
C ALA A 158 -2.87 7.52 -12.31
N ARG A 159 -2.45 7.73 -13.57
CA ARG A 159 -3.32 7.37 -14.69
C ARG A 159 -3.50 5.86 -14.69
N ILE A 160 -4.67 5.38 -15.11
CA ILE A 160 -4.96 3.94 -15.13
C ILE A 160 -3.95 3.15 -15.98
N GLY A 161 -3.41 3.76 -17.05
CA GLY A 161 -2.40 3.13 -17.91
C GLY A 161 -1.01 3.00 -17.28
N ASP A 162 -0.74 3.71 -16.18
CA ASP A 162 0.51 3.60 -15.42
C ASP A 162 0.40 2.53 -14.30
N VAL A 163 -0.74 1.84 -14.22
CA VAL A 163 -1.07 0.86 -13.17
C VAL A 163 -1.22 -0.53 -13.78
N THR A 164 -0.46 -1.48 -13.25
CA THR A 164 -0.55 -2.90 -13.65
C THR A 164 -1.38 -3.67 -12.64
N PHE A 165 -2.61 -4.03 -12.99
CA PHE A 165 -3.49 -4.80 -12.10
C PHE A 165 -3.07 -6.26 -12.01
N LEU A 166 -3.09 -6.81 -10.79
CA LEU A 166 -2.84 -8.22 -10.57
C LEU A 166 -4.14 -9.03 -10.76
N SER A 167 -3.99 -10.24 -11.28
CA SER A 167 -5.04 -11.26 -11.31
C SER A 167 -5.28 -11.85 -9.92
N GLU A 168 -6.44 -12.48 -9.71
CA GLU A 168 -6.73 -13.16 -8.43
C GLU A 168 -5.68 -14.21 -8.07
N ASN A 169 -5.12 -14.92 -9.05
CA ASN A 169 -4.12 -15.95 -8.82
C ASN A 169 -2.79 -15.33 -8.37
N GLU A 170 -2.39 -14.19 -8.94
CA GLU A 170 -1.21 -13.44 -8.50
C GLU A 170 -1.41 -12.92 -7.08
N VAL A 171 -2.59 -12.35 -6.77
CA VAL A 171 -2.92 -11.89 -5.42
C VAL A 171 -2.91 -13.04 -4.40
N LYS A 172 -3.50 -14.19 -4.73
CA LYS A 172 -3.45 -15.39 -3.88
C LYS A 172 -2.02 -15.88 -3.67
N ALA A 173 -1.16 -15.79 -4.70
CA ALA A 173 0.24 -16.20 -4.61
C ALA A 173 1.09 -15.29 -3.72
N LEU A 174 0.73 -14.02 -3.54
CA LEU A 174 1.41 -13.12 -2.59
C LEU A 174 1.28 -13.60 -1.14
N GLY A 175 0.16 -14.23 -0.79
CA GLY A 175 -0.11 -14.68 0.58
C GLY A 175 -0.17 -13.53 1.60
N SER A 176 0.04 -13.86 2.88
CA SER A 176 0.06 -12.87 3.97
C SER A 176 1.34 -12.03 3.90
N GLN A 177 1.16 -10.71 3.95
CA GLN A 177 2.21 -9.71 3.89
C GLN A 177 2.03 -8.71 5.05
N PRO A 178 2.11 -9.16 6.33
CA PRO A 178 1.78 -8.31 7.46
C PRO A 178 2.92 -7.32 7.75
N PHE A 179 2.54 -6.11 8.15
CA PHE A 179 3.47 -5.05 8.53
C PHE A 179 3.45 -4.85 10.05
N PHE A 180 4.62 -4.54 10.62
CA PHE A 180 4.63 -3.85 11.90
C PHE A 180 4.16 -2.42 11.66
N TYR A 181 3.22 -1.94 12.47
CA TYR A 181 2.78 -0.56 12.44
C TYR A 181 2.51 -0.09 13.86
N ARG A 182 3.00 1.10 14.20
CA ARG A 182 2.66 1.75 15.45
C ARG A 182 2.61 3.26 15.31
N LYS A 183 1.61 3.84 15.97
CA LYS A 183 1.42 5.28 16.17
C LYS A 183 1.46 5.58 17.67
N SER A 184 2.06 6.70 18.06
CA SER A 184 2.05 7.19 19.44
C SER A 184 2.05 8.72 19.48
N GLY A 185 1.34 9.30 20.45
CA GLY A 185 1.38 10.73 20.75
C GLY A 185 2.28 10.96 21.96
N LEU A 186 3.29 11.80 21.81
CA LEU A 186 4.34 12.04 22.81
C LEU A 186 4.35 13.51 23.21
N LYS A 187 4.57 13.79 24.50
CA LYS A 187 4.89 15.14 24.99
C LYS A 187 6.39 15.39 24.88
N ALA A 188 6.87 15.52 23.64
CA ALA A 188 8.26 15.71 23.30
C ALA A 188 8.36 16.48 21.98
N SER A 189 9.45 17.20 21.72
CA SER A 189 9.69 17.81 20.41
C SER A 189 10.14 16.78 19.37
N LYS A 190 10.12 17.14 18.08
CA LYS A 190 10.75 16.33 17.01
C LYS A 190 12.21 16.01 17.30
N GLU A 191 12.95 16.99 17.82
CA GLU A 191 14.38 16.86 18.14
C GLU A 191 14.61 15.84 19.26
N ASP A 192 13.77 15.86 20.31
CA ASP A 192 13.88 14.90 21.40
C ASP A 192 13.60 13.47 20.93
N ILE A 193 12.62 13.29 20.05
CA ILE A 193 12.32 11.98 19.46
C ILE A 193 13.44 11.53 18.52
N TRP A 194 13.96 12.41 17.66
CA TRP A 194 15.11 12.11 16.81
C TRP A 194 16.33 11.67 17.63
N ASN A 195 16.66 12.42 18.67
CA ASN A 195 17.77 12.13 19.57
C ASN A 195 17.59 10.80 20.33
N ALA A 196 16.35 10.43 20.67
CA ALA A 196 16.06 9.14 21.27
C ALA A 196 16.28 8.00 20.27
N MET A 197 15.88 8.17 19.01
CA MET A 197 16.06 7.17 17.95
C MET A 197 17.52 6.96 17.58
N THR A 198 18.29 8.02 17.36
CA THR A 198 19.71 7.96 16.95
C THR A 198 20.61 7.28 17.98
N LYS A 199 20.19 7.25 19.25
CA LYS A 199 20.87 6.50 20.32
C LYS A 199 20.59 4.99 20.31
N THR A 200 19.61 4.52 19.54
CA THR A 200 19.33 3.09 19.44
C THR A 200 20.35 2.37 18.56
N ASP A 201 20.70 1.13 18.92
CA ASP A 201 21.57 0.27 18.11
C ASP A 201 21.08 0.17 16.66
N TYR A 202 19.77 0.24 16.46
CA TYR A 202 19.15 0.18 15.13
C TYR A 202 19.55 1.38 14.25
N PHE A 203 19.38 2.62 14.71
CA PHE A 203 19.74 3.80 13.92
C PHE A 203 21.26 3.93 13.73
N GLN A 204 22.05 3.52 14.73
CA GLN A 204 23.51 3.44 14.58
C GLN A 204 23.90 2.43 13.49
N SER A 205 23.19 1.30 13.41
CA SER A 205 23.39 0.31 12.35
C SER A 205 22.97 0.83 10.98
N LEU A 206 21.91 1.65 10.88
CA LEU A 206 21.53 2.33 9.64
C LEU A 206 22.63 3.27 9.16
N GLY A 207 23.15 4.12 10.06
CA GLY A 207 24.26 5.01 9.73
C GLY A 207 25.50 4.26 9.27
N THR A 208 25.78 3.08 9.83
CA THR A 208 26.88 2.24 9.34
C THR A 208 26.56 1.60 7.99
N LYS A 209 25.35 1.09 7.79
CA LYS A 209 24.92 0.37 6.58
C LYS A 209 24.93 1.26 5.34
N PHE A 210 24.52 2.52 5.49
CA PHE A 210 24.39 3.49 4.40
C PHE A 210 25.57 4.46 4.29
N ASP A 211 26.61 4.28 5.11
CA ASP A 211 27.74 5.21 5.21
C ASP A 211 27.30 6.65 5.55
N GLN A 212 26.34 6.76 6.48
CA GLN A 212 25.73 8.01 6.96
C GLN A 212 25.90 8.17 8.48
N LYS A 213 27.00 7.64 9.05
CA LYS A 213 27.24 7.66 10.51
C LYS A 213 27.19 9.08 11.08
N GLU A 214 27.80 10.04 10.39
CA GLU A 214 27.82 11.45 10.81
C GLU A 214 26.39 11.99 10.90
N PHE A 215 25.59 11.81 9.85
CA PHE A 215 24.18 12.24 9.82
C PHE A 215 23.38 11.64 10.99
N PHE A 216 23.43 10.32 11.17
CA PHE A 216 22.71 9.63 12.23
C PHE A 216 23.28 9.86 13.64
N SER A 217 24.43 10.51 13.77
CA SER A 217 25.00 10.95 15.06
C SER A 217 24.78 12.43 15.36
N SER A 218 24.27 13.19 14.38
CA SER A 218 24.08 14.63 14.48
C SER A 218 22.72 14.99 15.11
N ASN A 219 22.67 16.20 15.69
CA ASN A 219 21.41 16.77 16.12
C ASN A 219 20.55 17.11 14.90
N TRP A 220 19.23 16.94 15.04
CA TRP A 220 18.31 17.34 13.99
C TRP A 220 18.30 18.87 13.81
N THR A 221 18.23 19.32 12.57
CA THR A 221 18.01 20.72 12.17
C THR A 221 17.00 20.77 11.03
N ALA A 222 16.44 21.95 10.72
CA ALA A 222 15.50 22.09 9.61
C ALA A 222 16.10 21.72 8.23
N GLY A 223 17.44 21.82 8.09
CA GLY A 223 18.17 21.43 6.88
C GLY A 223 18.74 20.01 6.94
N SER A 224 18.43 19.23 7.98
CA SER A 224 18.88 17.84 8.07
C SER A 224 18.18 17.00 7.01
N GLU A 225 18.93 16.58 6.01
CA GLU A 225 18.49 15.58 5.03
C GLU A 225 19.67 14.76 4.49
N THR A 226 19.40 13.55 4.04
CA THR A 226 20.35 12.72 3.30
C THR A 226 19.61 11.66 2.47
N GLU A 227 20.23 11.27 1.35
CA GLU A 227 19.81 10.10 0.59
C GLU A 227 20.48 8.85 1.15
N LEU A 228 19.73 7.75 1.18
CA LEU A 228 20.22 6.45 1.59
C LEU A 228 20.31 5.56 0.38
N TRP A 229 21.50 5.04 0.10
CA TRP A 229 21.72 4.16 -1.05
C TRP A 229 22.59 2.96 -0.67
N LEU A 230 22.14 1.77 -1.06
CA LEU A 230 22.87 0.53 -0.91
C LEU A 230 22.72 -0.30 -2.18
N ASN A 231 23.82 -0.83 -2.69
CA ASN A 231 23.81 -1.75 -3.81
C ASN A 231 24.88 -2.84 -3.59
N THR A 232 24.47 -3.95 -3.00
CA THR A 232 25.33 -5.11 -2.74
C THR A 232 24.72 -6.36 -3.37
N LYS A 233 25.47 -7.46 -3.35
CA LYS A 233 24.96 -8.74 -3.85
C LYS A 233 23.83 -9.22 -2.93
N GLY A 234 22.63 -9.35 -3.47
CA GLY A 234 21.45 -9.85 -2.74
C GLY A 234 20.62 -8.78 -2.03
N GLU A 235 21.09 -7.53 -1.99
CA GLU A 235 20.39 -6.44 -1.32
C GLU A 235 20.64 -5.12 -2.05
N LYS A 236 19.53 -4.46 -2.42
CA LYS A 236 19.53 -3.07 -2.87
C LYS A 236 18.63 -2.29 -1.95
N ALA A 237 18.98 -1.05 -1.65
CA ALA A 237 18.10 -0.15 -0.93
C ALA A 237 18.24 1.27 -1.43
N LYS A 238 17.11 1.97 -1.51
CA LYS A 238 17.05 3.40 -1.74
C LYS A 238 16.12 4.02 -0.71
N GLY A 239 16.54 5.15 -0.15
CA GLY A 239 15.75 5.85 0.84
C GLY A 239 16.10 7.33 0.90
N TYR A 240 15.32 8.02 1.71
CA TYR A 240 15.50 9.44 2.01
C TYR A 240 15.18 9.64 3.48
N VAL A 241 15.97 10.50 4.12
CA VAL A 241 15.66 11.04 5.45
C VAL A 241 15.73 12.54 5.34
N GLY A 242 14.72 13.25 5.83
CA GLY A 242 14.77 14.70 5.82
C GLY A 242 13.52 15.38 6.34
N THR A 243 13.45 16.69 6.10
CA THR A 243 12.27 17.49 6.43
C THR A 243 11.34 17.55 5.22
N PHE A 244 10.11 17.04 5.38
CA PHE A 244 9.08 17.07 4.35
C PHE A 244 7.86 17.84 4.86
N TRP A 245 7.65 19.04 4.30
CA TRP A 245 6.64 20.03 4.75
C TRP A 245 6.61 20.25 6.27
N GLY A 246 7.79 20.41 6.86
CA GLY A 246 7.95 20.66 8.30
C GLY A 246 7.92 19.42 9.19
N ASN A 247 7.68 18.23 8.62
CA ASN A 247 7.72 16.96 9.35
C ASN A 247 9.06 16.25 9.14
N THR A 248 9.52 15.50 10.15
CA THR A 248 10.68 14.62 9.97
C THR A 248 10.20 13.32 9.33
N TYR A 249 10.76 12.99 8.17
CA TYR A 249 10.38 11.83 7.37
C TYR A 249 11.58 10.94 7.10
N LEU A 250 11.38 9.63 7.17
CA LEU A 250 12.30 8.62 6.66
C LEU A 250 11.51 7.57 5.90
N GLN A 251 11.96 7.25 4.69
CA GLN A 251 11.53 6.09 3.94
C GLN A 251 12.75 5.36 3.42
N ILE A 252 12.78 4.04 3.60
CA ILE A 252 13.79 3.17 3.01
C ILE A 252 13.07 2.01 2.36
N ASP A 253 13.27 1.85 1.06
CA ASP A 253 12.78 0.72 0.29
C ASP A 253 13.95 -0.22 -0.03
N TYR A 254 13.80 -1.47 0.36
CA TYR A 254 14.77 -2.54 0.19
C TYR A 254 14.24 -3.56 -0.82
N ASN A 255 15.15 -4.06 -1.66
CA ASN A 255 14.92 -5.19 -2.54
C ASN A 255 15.94 -6.29 -2.19
N PHE A 256 15.44 -7.36 -1.58
CA PHE A 256 16.20 -8.57 -1.23
C PHE A 256 15.92 -9.65 -2.26
N ASP A 257 16.75 -9.75 -3.31
CA ASP A 257 16.59 -10.73 -4.39
C ASP A 257 15.15 -10.82 -4.95
N GLY A 258 14.53 -9.66 -5.18
CA GLY A 258 13.16 -9.52 -5.69
C GLY A 258 12.09 -9.37 -4.61
N PHE A 259 12.42 -9.58 -3.34
CA PHE A 259 11.50 -9.33 -2.22
C PHE A 259 11.57 -7.87 -1.77
N HIS A 260 10.47 -7.12 -1.94
CA HIS A 260 10.35 -5.74 -1.47
C HIS A 260 10.02 -5.70 0.02
N TYR A 261 10.81 -4.94 0.76
CA TYR A 261 10.63 -4.61 2.16
C TYR A 261 10.82 -3.11 2.32
N SER A 262 10.13 -2.49 3.26
CA SER A 262 10.15 -1.04 3.45
C SER A 262 10.04 -0.66 4.91
N GLU A 263 10.64 0.49 5.22
CA GLU A 263 10.59 1.13 6.51
C GLU A 263 10.16 2.58 6.31
N LYS A 264 9.12 2.99 7.03
CA LYS A 264 8.60 4.36 7.00
C LYS A 264 8.51 4.90 8.41
N LEU A 265 8.98 6.13 8.58
CA LEU A 265 8.97 6.85 9.85
C LEU A 265 8.50 8.27 9.59
N LEU A 266 7.67 8.78 10.48
CA LEU A 266 7.17 10.12 10.38
C LEU A 266 6.96 10.72 11.77
N ILE A 267 7.47 11.93 11.96
CA ILE A 267 7.38 12.69 13.19
C ILE A 267 6.71 14.03 12.90
N MET A 268 5.54 14.23 13.50
CA MET A 268 4.71 15.42 13.30
C MET A 268 4.50 16.17 14.61
N GLU A 269 5.03 17.38 14.71
CA GLU A 269 4.88 18.20 15.90
C GLU A 269 3.69 19.13 15.77
N ASN A 270 2.81 19.09 16.77
CA ASN A 270 1.80 20.09 17.00
C ASN A 270 2.36 21.14 17.98
N HIS A 271 2.79 22.27 17.43
CA HIS A 271 3.36 23.37 18.21
C HIS A 271 2.33 24.08 19.10
N GLU A 272 1.02 23.95 18.84
CA GLU A 272 -0.03 24.59 19.65
C GLU A 272 -0.19 23.92 21.02
N ASN A 273 -0.07 22.59 21.07
CA ASN A 273 -0.25 21.82 22.31
C ASN A 273 1.03 21.12 22.80
N GLY A 274 2.16 21.31 22.10
CA GLY A 274 3.46 20.73 22.46
C GLY A 274 3.48 19.20 22.42
N THR A 275 2.64 18.59 21.58
CA THR A 275 2.63 17.14 21.38
C THR A 275 3.15 16.78 20.00
N THR A 276 3.78 15.61 19.89
CA THR A 276 4.33 15.10 18.65
C THR A 276 3.80 13.71 18.39
N GLU A 277 3.27 13.48 17.19
CA GLU A 277 2.87 12.16 16.74
C GLU A 277 4.06 11.46 16.08
N LEU A 278 4.36 10.25 16.53
CA LEU A 278 5.37 9.35 15.98
C LEU A 278 4.70 8.16 15.31
N PHE A 279 5.00 7.96 14.02
CA PHE A 279 4.55 6.83 13.23
C PHE A 279 5.75 6.00 12.79
N PHE A 280 5.62 4.69 12.88
CA PHE A 280 6.61 3.78 12.32
C PHE A 280 5.93 2.56 11.70
N ALA A 281 6.32 2.25 10.46
CA ALA A 281 5.94 1.06 9.74
C ALA A 281 7.19 0.31 9.26
N ALA A 282 7.17 -1.02 9.34
CA ALA A 282 8.23 -1.88 8.85
C ALA A 282 7.64 -3.17 8.31
N GLY A 283 8.05 -3.62 7.12
CA GLY A 283 7.54 -4.86 6.53
C GLY A 283 7.55 -4.86 5.00
N PRO A 284 6.92 -5.86 4.39
CA PRO A 284 6.13 -6.92 5.03
C PRO A 284 7.00 -8.00 5.70
N PHE A 285 6.40 -8.79 6.58
CA PHE A 285 7.00 -9.95 7.25
C PHE A 285 6.18 -11.23 7.00
N PRO A 286 6.29 -11.85 5.81
CA PRO A 286 5.52 -13.06 5.48
C PRO A 286 5.82 -14.24 6.39
N LYS A 287 7.02 -14.24 6.98
CA LYS A 287 7.50 -15.25 7.93
C LYS A 287 7.88 -14.57 9.25
N ASP A 288 7.71 -15.29 10.36
CA ASP A 288 8.10 -14.86 11.70
C ASP A 288 7.51 -13.51 12.16
N PHE A 289 6.34 -13.12 11.65
CA PHE A 289 5.73 -11.83 11.99
C PHE A 289 5.62 -11.60 13.50
N LYS A 290 5.25 -12.62 14.29
CA LYS A 290 5.19 -12.50 15.77
C LYS A 290 6.53 -12.07 16.38
N LYS A 291 7.64 -12.64 15.90
CA LYS A 291 9.00 -12.31 16.37
C LYS A 291 9.39 -10.90 15.95
N GLN A 292 9.13 -10.53 14.69
CA GLN A 292 9.43 -9.19 14.18
C GLN A 292 8.59 -8.12 14.87
N ASN A 293 7.30 -8.37 15.06
CA ASN A 293 6.40 -7.51 15.82
C ASN A 293 6.90 -7.29 17.25
N ALA A 294 7.37 -8.34 17.94
CA ALA A 294 7.93 -8.20 19.29
C ALA A 294 9.23 -7.37 19.30
N LYS A 295 10.13 -7.59 18.32
CA LYS A 295 11.37 -6.83 18.16
C LYS A 295 11.08 -5.34 17.94
N TRP A 296 10.24 -5.01 16.96
CA TRP A 296 9.87 -3.62 16.65
C TRP A 296 9.06 -2.97 17.76
N SER A 297 8.17 -3.71 18.42
CA SER A 297 7.47 -3.23 19.62
C SER A 297 8.44 -2.82 20.73
N LYS A 298 9.50 -3.62 20.96
CA LYS A 298 10.51 -3.31 21.97
C LYS A 298 11.31 -2.07 21.59
N TRP A 299 11.78 -1.99 20.34
CA TRP A 299 12.51 -0.82 19.83
C TRP A 299 11.65 0.45 19.93
N PHE A 300 10.41 0.41 19.45
CA PHE A 300 9.51 1.56 19.50
C PHE A 300 9.27 2.03 20.95
N LYS A 301 9.07 1.10 21.89
CA LYS A 301 8.97 1.44 23.32
C LYS A 301 10.24 2.07 23.89
N SER A 302 11.43 1.68 23.43
CA SER A 302 12.67 2.34 23.85
C SER A 302 12.76 3.77 23.34
N VAL A 303 12.29 4.04 22.13
CA VAL A 303 12.18 5.40 21.59
C VAL A 303 11.19 6.21 22.44
N GLU A 304 9.97 5.72 22.66
CA GLU A 304 8.96 6.41 23.50
C GLU A 304 9.50 6.83 24.87
N LYS A 305 10.23 5.92 25.54
CA LYS A 305 10.87 6.19 26.83
C LYS A 305 12.03 7.17 26.73
N GLY A 306 12.86 7.05 25.70
CA GLY A 306 14.01 7.93 25.48
C GLY A 306 13.62 9.35 25.07
N SER A 307 12.43 9.53 24.50
CA SER A 307 11.89 10.83 24.09
C SER A 307 11.26 11.61 25.24
N SER A 308 10.89 10.94 26.33
CA SER A 308 10.26 11.58 27.48
C SER A 308 11.35 12.18 28.39
N LYS A 309 11.34 13.50 28.55
CA LYS A 309 12.11 14.20 29.59
C LYS A 309 11.33 14.28 30.89
#